data_AF-A0A5C6Z5G0-F1
#
_entry.id   AF-A0A5C6Z5G0-F1
#
_cell.length_a   1.000
_cell.length_b   1.000
_cell.length_c   1.000
_cell.angle_alpha   90.00
_cell.angle_beta   90.00
_cell.angle_gamma   90.00
#
_symmetry.space_group_name_H-M   'P 1'
#
loop_
_entity.id
_entity.type
_entity.pdbx_description
1 polymer ?
#
loop_
_entity_poly.entity_id
_entity_poly.type
_entity_poly.pdbx_seq_one_letter_code
_entity_poly.pdbx_strand_id
1 'polypeptide(L)'
;MRVVRSSRSLLPLAAPALALALLLGGCASTPPQLKALEAQWPADLPARVDLSAKTPFIAQDDYECGPAALAMLLRTAGKTATVEQLKPQVFLPGRKGSLQTEMLVATRRQGLPAYVLPPRLDALL
;
A
#
# COMPACT_ATOMS: atom_id res chain seq x y z
N MET A 1 -11.92 -58.29 -33.60
CA MET A 1 -11.02 -57.16 -33.29
C MET A 1 -11.68 -56.26 -32.24
N ARG A 2 -11.16 -56.22 -31.00
CA ARG A 2 -11.55 -55.23 -29.97
C ARG A 2 -10.42 -54.22 -29.84
N VAL A 3 -10.67 -52.97 -30.24
CA VAL A 3 -9.74 -51.86 -30.00
C VAL A 3 -9.91 -51.45 -28.54
N VAL A 4 -8.96 -51.83 -27.69
CA VAL A 4 -8.88 -51.36 -26.30
C VAL A 4 -8.40 -49.91 -26.35
N ARG A 5 -9.32 -48.96 -26.15
CA ARG A 5 -8.97 -47.55 -25.89
C ARG A 5 -8.32 -47.49 -24.51
N SER A 6 -7.00 -47.42 -24.48
CA SER A 6 -6.22 -47.16 -23.26
C SER A 6 -6.60 -45.78 -22.73
N SER A 7 -7.55 -45.74 -21.80
CA SER A 7 -7.84 -44.55 -21.00
C SER A 7 -6.67 -44.33 -20.05
N ARG A 8 -5.62 -43.66 -20.52
CA ARG A 8 -4.58 -43.13 -19.64
C ARG A 8 -5.25 -42.09 -18.75
N SER A 9 -5.61 -42.50 -17.54
CA SER A 9 -6.26 -41.67 -16.53
C SER A 9 -5.38 -40.46 -16.25
N LEU A 10 -5.78 -39.28 -16.71
CA LEU A 10 -5.11 -37.99 -16.41
C LEU A 10 -5.30 -37.56 -14.93
N LEU A 11 -5.97 -38.39 -14.11
CA LEU A 11 -6.28 -38.16 -12.70
C LEU A 11 -5.08 -37.91 -11.76
N PRO A 12 -3.90 -38.56 -11.86
CA PRO A 12 -2.90 -38.47 -10.81
C PRO A 12 -2.17 -37.13 -10.76
N LEU A 13 -2.25 -36.33 -11.83
CA LEU A 13 -1.64 -34.99 -11.90
C LEU A 13 -2.62 -33.85 -11.56
N ALA A 14 -3.93 -34.13 -11.51
CA ALA A 14 -4.94 -33.10 -11.26
C ALA A 14 -4.95 -32.61 -9.81
N ALA A 15 -4.77 -33.52 -8.85
CA ALA A 15 -4.74 -33.18 -7.42
C ALA A 15 -3.55 -32.28 -7.01
N PRO A 16 -2.28 -32.59 -7.37
CA PRO A 16 -1.16 -31.71 -7.03
C PRO A 16 -1.21 -30.36 -7.75
N ALA A 17 -1.71 -30.32 -9.00
CA ALA A 17 -1.89 -29.07 -9.74
C ALA A 17 -2.95 -28.16 -9.08
N LEU A 18 -4.07 -28.72 -8.63
CA LEU A 18 -5.10 -27.99 -7.89
C LEU A 18 -4.59 -27.47 -6.54
N ALA A 19 -3.84 -28.28 -5.80
CA ALA A 19 -3.24 -27.87 -4.53
C ALA A 19 -2.23 -26.72 -4.71
N LEU A 20 -1.39 -26.79 -5.75
CA LEU A 20 -0.46 -25.71 -6.10
C LEU A 20 -1.20 -24.43 -6.51
N ALA A 21 -2.27 -24.54 -7.30
CA ALA A 21 -3.10 -23.40 -7.70
C ALA A 21 -3.78 -22.73 -6.49
N LEU A 22 -4.27 -23.51 -5.52
CA LEU A 22 -4.85 -23.00 -4.27
C LEU A 22 -3.82 -22.29 -3.40
N LEU A 23 -2.58 -22.82 -3.31
CA LEU A 23 -1.49 -22.19 -2.57
C LEU A 23 -1.03 -20.87 -3.20
N LEU A 24 -1.04 -20.77 -4.53
CA LEU A 24 -0.67 -19.55 -5.26
C LEU A 24 -1.75 -18.46 -5.22
N GLY A 25 -3.02 -18.82 -4.96
CA GLY A 25 -4.15 -17.87 -4.94
C GLY A 25 -4.25 -16.97 -3.70
N GLY A 26 -3.48 -17.24 -2.64
CA GLY A 26 -3.61 -16.55 -1.36
C GLY A 26 -3.18 -15.08 -1.36
N CYS A 27 -2.19 -14.70 -2.17
CA CYS A 27 -1.62 -13.35 -2.15
C CYS A 27 -2.33 -12.35 -3.08
N ALA A 28 -3.26 -12.81 -3.92
CA ALA A 28 -3.94 -11.97 -4.92
C ALA A 28 -5.41 -11.69 -4.58
N SER A 29 -5.89 -12.10 -3.40
CA SER A 29 -7.29 -11.89 -3.03
C SER A 29 -7.57 -10.40 -2.79
N THR A 30 -8.50 -9.82 -3.55
CA THR A 30 -9.01 -8.47 -3.32
C THR A 30 -9.62 -8.37 -1.91
N PRO A 31 -9.15 -7.47 -1.03
CA PRO A 31 -9.68 -7.32 0.30
C PRO A 31 -11.19 -7.00 0.30
N PRO A 32 -12.00 -7.53 1.23
CA PRO A 32 -13.43 -7.27 1.28
C PRO A 32 -13.81 -5.79 1.34
N GLN A 33 -13.01 -4.97 2.04
CA GLN A 33 -13.23 -3.52 2.14
C GLN A 33 -13.09 -2.82 0.78
N LEU A 34 -12.15 -3.25 -0.05
CA LEU A 34 -11.94 -2.67 -1.38
C LEU A 34 -13.12 -3.00 -2.29
N LYS A 35 -13.60 -4.26 -2.27
CA LYS A 35 -14.81 -4.64 -3.03
C LYS A 35 -16.05 -3.85 -2.61
N ALA A 36 -16.23 -3.63 -1.30
CA ALA A 36 -17.34 -2.86 -0.77
C ALA A 36 -17.28 -1.39 -1.23
N LEU A 37 -16.10 -0.79 -1.20
CA LEU A 37 -15.87 0.58 -1.66
C LEU A 37 -16.09 0.74 -3.17
N GLU A 38 -15.61 -0.21 -3.98
CA GLU A 38 -15.82 -0.21 -5.44
C GLU A 38 -17.31 -0.34 -5.81
N ALA A 39 -18.07 -1.14 -5.06
CA ALA A 39 -19.51 -1.32 -5.31
C ALA A 39 -20.34 -0.07 -5.00
N GLN A 40 -19.85 0.82 -4.13
CA GLN A 40 -20.56 2.00 -3.63
C GLN A 40 -19.63 3.22 -3.65
N TRP A 41 -19.01 3.49 -4.80
CA TRP A 41 -18.13 4.65 -4.94
C TRP A 41 -18.93 5.97 -4.84
N PRO A 42 -18.47 6.99 -4.09
CA PRO A 42 -19.15 8.28 -3.99
C PRO A 42 -19.26 8.97 -5.35
N ALA A 43 -20.47 9.42 -5.70
CA ALA A 43 -20.76 9.99 -7.02
C ALA A 43 -20.05 11.33 -7.28
N ASP A 44 -19.65 12.02 -6.21
CA ASP A 44 -18.96 13.30 -6.22
C ASP A 44 -17.42 13.19 -6.30
N LEU A 45 -16.87 11.97 -6.19
CA LEU A 45 -15.44 11.74 -6.27
C LEU A 45 -15.01 11.13 -7.61
N PRO A 46 -13.95 11.66 -8.25
CA PRO A 46 -13.41 11.05 -9.46
C PRO A 46 -12.82 9.67 -9.15
N ALA A 47 -13.05 8.71 -10.05
CA ALA A 47 -12.47 7.37 -9.91
C ALA A 47 -10.93 7.36 -9.99
N ARG A 48 -10.32 8.38 -10.61
CA ARG A 48 -8.87 8.56 -10.72
C ARG A 48 -8.51 10.05 -10.70
N VAL A 49 -7.40 10.38 -10.05
CA VAL A 49 -6.83 11.72 -10.03
C VAL A 49 -5.32 11.63 -10.22
N ASP A 50 -4.75 12.54 -11.00
CA ASP A 50 -3.29 12.70 -11.09
C ASP A 50 -2.82 13.69 -10.00
N LEU A 51 -1.87 13.23 -9.18
CA LEU A 51 -1.30 14.00 -8.09
C LEU A 51 0.00 14.72 -8.48
N SER A 52 0.58 14.41 -9.64
CA SER A 52 1.91 14.90 -10.07
C SER A 52 2.01 16.43 -10.13
N ALA A 53 0.90 17.11 -10.43
CA ALA A 53 0.84 18.56 -10.51
C ALA A 53 0.95 19.24 -9.13
N LYS A 54 0.56 18.58 -8.04
CA LYS A 54 0.49 19.18 -6.69
C LYS A 54 1.44 18.53 -5.69
N THR A 55 1.68 17.23 -5.82
CA THR A 55 2.50 16.46 -4.89
C THR A 55 3.88 16.26 -5.51
N PRO A 56 4.93 16.91 -4.99
CA PRO A 56 6.26 16.76 -5.56
C PRO A 56 6.76 15.34 -5.31
N PHE A 57 7.27 14.69 -6.36
CA PHE A 57 8.00 13.44 -6.19
C PHE A 57 9.39 13.72 -5.62
N ILE A 58 9.78 12.98 -4.57
CA ILE A 58 11.11 13.04 -3.96
C ILE A 58 11.70 11.64 -4.03
N ALA A 59 12.77 11.47 -4.81
CA ALA A 59 13.54 10.24 -4.83
C ALA A 59 14.20 10.02 -3.45
N GLN A 60 14.25 8.77 -3.00
CA GLN A 60 14.70 8.41 -1.66
C GLN A 60 15.84 7.40 -1.73
N ASP A 61 16.76 7.47 -0.78
CA ASP A 61 17.77 6.43 -0.57
C ASP A 61 17.22 5.29 0.31
N ASP A 62 18.07 4.30 0.60
CA ASP A 62 17.72 3.16 1.44
C ASP A 62 17.21 3.60 2.83
N TYR A 63 16.06 3.04 3.20
CA TYR A 63 15.38 3.26 4.47
C TYR A 63 14.85 4.69 4.72
N GLU A 64 14.80 5.53 3.69
CA GLU A 64 14.29 6.91 3.76
C GLU A 64 12.82 7.07 3.33
N CYS A 65 12.08 5.97 3.20
CA CYS A 65 10.68 6.01 2.77
C CYS A 65 9.78 6.88 3.67
N GLY A 66 10.01 6.85 4.98
CA GLY A 66 9.30 7.70 5.94
C GLY A 66 9.56 9.20 5.74
N PRO A 67 10.81 9.68 5.88
CA PRO A 67 11.12 11.10 5.74
C PRO A 67 10.83 11.63 4.32
N ALA A 68 11.04 10.83 3.27
CA ALA A 68 10.67 11.23 1.91
C ALA A 68 9.16 11.41 1.74
N ALA A 69 8.35 10.43 2.17
CA ALA A 69 6.89 10.53 2.13
C ALA A 69 6.36 11.72 2.94
N LEU A 70 6.94 11.96 4.13
CA LEU A 70 6.56 13.12 4.94
C LEU A 70 6.93 14.44 4.27
N ALA A 71 8.11 14.55 3.66
CA ALA A 71 8.51 15.74 2.93
C ALA A 71 7.57 16.03 1.75
N MET A 72 7.18 15.01 0.98
CA MET A 72 6.22 15.17 -0.12
C MET A 72 4.87 15.71 0.38
N LEU A 73 4.34 15.14 1.46
CA LEU A 73 3.07 15.57 2.06
C LEU A 73 3.17 17.01 2.60
N LEU A 74 4.22 17.31 3.37
CA LEU A 74 4.41 18.64 3.96
C LEU A 74 4.54 19.73 2.89
N ARG A 75 5.28 19.46 1.82
CA ARG A 75 5.40 20.39 0.68
C ARG A 75 4.09 20.61 -0.04
N THR A 76 3.29 19.55 -0.20
CA THR A 76 1.92 19.65 -0.75
C THR A 76 1.03 20.51 0.15
N ALA A 77 1.21 20.44 1.47
CA ALA A 77 0.55 21.29 2.45
C ALA A 77 1.15 22.71 2.60
N GLY A 78 2.03 23.11 1.68
CA GLY A 78 2.64 24.46 1.65
C GLY A 78 3.77 24.68 2.67
N LYS A 79 4.28 23.64 3.31
CA LYS A 79 5.44 23.73 4.21
C LYS A 79 6.75 23.54 3.45
N THR A 80 7.78 24.28 3.84
CA THR A 80 9.15 24.03 3.37
C THR A 80 9.76 22.93 4.23
N ALA A 81 9.86 21.71 3.70
CA ALA A 81 10.46 20.57 4.39
C ALA A 81 11.33 19.75 3.44
N THR A 82 12.51 19.33 3.90
CA THR A 82 13.42 18.46 3.16
C THR A 82 13.62 17.11 3.87
N VAL A 83 14.12 16.11 3.15
CA VAL A 83 14.40 14.78 3.69
C VAL A 83 15.46 14.88 4.79
N GLU A 84 16.51 15.67 4.59
CA GLU A 84 17.63 15.86 5.52
C GLU A 84 17.16 16.47 6.84
N GLN A 85 16.21 17.40 6.78
CA GLN A 85 15.61 18.03 7.96
C GLN A 85 14.73 17.04 8.75
N LEU A 86 14.03 16.15 8.06
CA LEU A 86 13.06 15.23 8.67
C LEU A 86 13.68 13.91 9.12
N LYS A 87 14.71 13.41 8.44
CA LYS A 87 15.41 12.16 8.75
C LYS A 87 15.77 12.03 10.24
N PRO A 88 16.43 13.00 10.91
CA PRO A 88 16.75 12.88 12.33
C PRO A 88 15.51 12.89 13.25
N GLN A 89 14.33 13.24 12.74
CA GLN A 89 13.08 13.28 13.50
C GLN A 89 12.27 12.00 13.37
N VAL A 90 12.38 11.28 12.25
CA VAL A 90 11.49 10.13 11.96
C VAL A 90 12.22 8.81 11.71
N PHE A 91 13.51 8.82 11.41
CA PHE A 91 14.26 7.60 11.12
C PHE A 91 14.91 7.03 12.38
N LEU A 92 14.70 5.74 12.62
CA LEU A 92 15.32 4.99 13.71
C LEU A 92 16.35 4.00 13.16
N PRO A 93 17.66 4.24 13.36
CA PRO A 93 18.72 3.37 12.82
C PRO A 93 18.59 1.91 13.25
N GLY A 94 18.28 1.66 14.53
CA GLY A 94 18.12 0.31 15.07
C GLY A 94 16.90 -0.45 14.52
N ARG A 95 15.97 0.24 13.85
CA ARG A 95 14.78 -0.36 13.21
C ARG A 95 14.83 -0.25 11.68
N LYS A 96 15.88 0.38 11.12
CA LYS A 96 16.06 0.62 9.68
C LYS A 96 14.80 1.19 9.02
N GLY A 97 14.19 2.21 9.64
CA GLY A 97 12.99 2.83 9.08
C GLY A 97 12.33 3.83 10.02
N SER A 98 11.11 4.23 9.68
CA SER A 98 10.31 5.18 10.45
C SER A 98 9.14 4.52 11.16
N LEU A 99 8.86 4.96 12.39
CA LEU A 99 7.69 4.53 13.14
C LEU A 99 6.55 5.54 12.97
N GLN A 100 5.32 5.05 13.00
CA GLN A 100 4.12 5.89 12.91
C GLN A 100 4.10 6.98 13.98
N THR A 101 4.51 6.67 15.22
CA THR A 101 4.55 7.64 16.31
C THR A 101 5.46 8.83 15.99
N GLU A 102 6.65 8.59 15.43
CA GLU A 102 7.58 9.66 15.05
C GLU A 102 7.00 10.52 13.92
N MET A 103 6.31 9.90 12.96
CA MET A 103 5.63 10.61 11.87
C MET A 103 4.55 11.56 12.40
N LEU A 104 3.76 11.13 13.38
CA LEU A 104 2.75 11.97 14.03
C LEU A 104 3.38 13.18 14.74
N VAL A 105 4.45 12.94 15.50
CA VAL A 105 5.14 14.01 16.25
C VAL A 105 5.83 14.98 15.30
N ALA A 106 6.57 14.49 14.29
CA ALA A 106 7.26 15.32 13.31
C ALA A 106 6.27 16.20 12.54
N THR A 107 5.11 15.67 12.15
CA THR A 107 4.05 16.45 11.48
C THR A 107 3.55 17.59 12.37
N ARG A 108 3.29 17.31 13.65
CA ARG A 108 2.85 18.32 14.63
C ARG A 108 3.91 19.40 14.87
N ARG A 109 5.20 19.03 14.87
CA ARG A 109 6.31 20.01 14.95
C ARG A 109 6.32 20.99 13.78
N GLN A 110 5.77 20.61 12.64
CA GLN A 110 5.60 21.48 11.46
C GLN A 110 4.32 22.34 11.51
N GLY A 111 3.59 22.28 12.63
CA GLY A 111 2.35 23.03 12.85
C GLY A 111 1.16 22.48 12.07
N LEU A 112 1.16 21.18 11.75
CA LEU A 112 0.03 20.51 11.11
C LEU A 112 -0.60 19.45 12.04
N PRO A 113 -1.92 19.27 12.00
CA PRO A 113 -2.57 18.19 12.75
C PRO A 113 -2.18 16.83 12.17
N ALA A 114 -2.04 15.85 13.06
CA ALA A 114 -1.78 14.45 12.67
C ALA A 114 -2.52 13.52 13.63
N TYR A 115 -3.31 12.60 13.08
CA TYR A 115 -4.12 11.65 13.82
C TYR A 115 -4.19 10.33 13.04
N VAL A 116 -4.38 9.24 13.77
CA VAL A 116 -4.50 7.91 13.18
C VAL A 116 -5.95 7.70 12.77
N LEU A 117 -6.18 7.36 11.51
CA LEU A 117 -7.49 6.93 11.03
C LEU A 117 -7.76 5.49 11.46
N PRO A 118 -9.02 5.11 11.73
CA PRO A 118 -9.38 3.71 11.91
C PRO A 118 -8.97 2.89 10.67
N PRO A 119 -8.59 1.60 10.80
CA PRO A 119 -8.07 0.78 9.70
C PRO A 119 -9.19 0.27 8.77
N ARG A 120 -9.94 1.22 8.20
CA ARG A 120 -11.08 1.00 7.30
C ARG A 120 -11.01 2.00 6.13
N LEU A 121 -11.16 1.51 4.89
CA LEU A 121 -10.96 2.34 3.70
C LEU A 121 -11.96 3.51 3.58
N ASP A 122 -13.17 3.30 4.07
CA ASP A 122 -14.23 4.32 4.11
C ASP A 122 -13.95 5.47 5.11
N ALA A 123 -12.95 5.34 5.99
CA ALA A 123 -12.49 6.46 6.82
C ALA A 123 -11.69 7.53 6.04
N LEU A 124 -11.45 7.31 4.74
CA LEU A 124 -10.81 8.27 3.82
C LEU A 124 -11.83 9.12 3.04
N LEU A 125 -13.13 8.83 3.18
CA LEU A 125 -14.25 9.55 2.55
C LEU A 125 -14.88 10.51 3.56
#